data_AF-A0A6N6WEA1-F1
#
_entry.id   AF-A0A6N6WEA1-F1
#
_cell.length_a   1.000
_cell.length_b   1.000
_cell.length_c   1.000
_cell.angle_alpha   90.00
_cell.angle_beta   90.00
_cell.angle_gamma   90.00
#
_symmetry.space_group_name_H-M   'P 1'
#
loop_
_entity.id
_entity.type
_entity.pdbx_description
1 polymer ?
#
loop_
_entity_poly.entity_id
_entity_poly.type
_entity_poly.pdbx_seq_one_letter_code
_entity_poly.pdbx_strand_id
1 'polypeptide(L)' 'MDMHWTIYLQRDGADEKVPLARFQHPLEGATPADFGLSMSEARSLLSSLQQVVAQDQIRA' A
#
# COMPACT_ATOMS: atom_id res chain seq x y z
N MET A 1 5.88 20.86 0.67
CA MET A 1 5.46 20.04 -0.50
C MET A 1 5.27 18.63 0.02
N ASP A 2 4.22 17.93 -0.39
CA ASP A 2 3.90 16.62 0.19
C ASP A 2 4.05 15.50 -0.84
N MET A 3 4.69 14.43 -0.41
CA MET A 3 4.86 13.21 -1.17
C MET A 3 3.65 12.31 -1.00
N HIS A 4 3.05 11.91 -2.11
CA HIS A 4 1.90 11.02 -2.12
C HIS A 4 2.26 9.74 -2.84
N TRP A 5 2.17 8.61 -2.14
CA TRP A 5 2.39 7.31 -2.76
C TRP A 5 1.17 6.43 -2.60
N THR A 6 0.94 5.60 -3.60
CA THR A 6 -0.08 4.55 -3.57
C THR A 6 0.62 3.22 -3.76
N ILE A 7 0.39 2.29 -2.84
CA ILE A 7 0.86 0.91 -2.97
C ILE A 7 -0.22 0.13 -3.70
N TYR A 8 0.19 -0.53 -4.79
CA TYR A 8 -0.68 -1.37 -5.60
C TYR A 8 -0.31 -2.84 -5.43
N LEU A 9 -1.33 -3.71 -5.41
CA LEU A 9 -1.16 -5.13 -5.64
C LEU A 9 -1.27 -5.39 -7.14
N GLN A 10 -0.29 -6.10 -7.67
CA GLN A 10 -0.37 -6.72 -8.98
C GLN A 10 -0.15 -8.22 -8.80
N ARG A 11 -1.08 -9.03 -9.32
CA ARG A 11 -0.90 -10.49 -9.31
C ARG A 11 -0.04 -10.89 -10.48
N ASP A 12 0.74 -11.93 -10.28
CA ASP A 12 1.50 -12.50 -11.37
C ASP A 12 0.54 -13.00 -12.46
N GLY A 13 0.79 -12.61 -13.71
CA GLY A 13 -0.08 -12.87 -14.85
C GLY A 13 -1.36 -12.01 -14.95
N ALA A 14 -1.61 -11.06 -14.04
CA ALA A 14 -2.72 -10.12 -14.15
C ALA A 14 -2.22 -8.70 -14.53
N ASP A 15 -2.87 -8.09 -15.51
CA ASP A 15 -2.62 -6.69 -15.91
C ASP A 15 -3.30 -5.68 -14.97
N GLU A 16 -4.25 -6.14 -14.15
CA GLU A 16 -4.97 -5.28 -13.21
C GLU A 16 -4.12 -4.96 -11.98
N LYS A 17 -4.04 -3.66 -11.66
CA LYS A 17 -3.45 -3.14 -10.42
C LYS A 17 -4.53 -2.73 -9.45
N VAL A 18 -4.58 -3.37 -8.29
CA VAL A 18 -5.53 -3.05 -7.22
C VAL A 18 -4.86 -2.12 -6.21
N PRO A 19 -5.35 -0.90 -5.97
CA PRO A 19 -4.78 -0.02 -4.94
C PRO A 19 -5.05 -0.59 -3.54
N LEU A 20 -4.01 -0.74 -2.73
CA LEU A 20 -4.11 -1.26 -1.36
C LEU A 20 -4.10 -0.16 -0.29
N ALA A 21 -3.23 0.83 -0.44
CA ALA A 21 -3.08 1.92 0.53
C ALA A 21 -2.50 3.17 -0.13
N ARG A 22 -2.83 4.33 0.44
CA ARG A 22 -2.30 5.62 0.04
C ARG A 22 -1.72 6.34 1.25
N PHE A 23 -0.50 6.82 1.12
CA PHE A 23 0.22 7.52 2.17
C PHE A 23 0.61 8.92 1.72
N GLN A 24 0.68 9.82 2.69
CA GLN A 24 1.09 11.20 2.49
C GLN A 24 2.16 11.54 3.52
N HIS A 25 3.36 11.86 3.03
CA HIS A 25 4.48 12.26 3.88
C HIS A 25 4.95 13.66 3.49
N PRO A 26 5.30 14.52 4.46
CA PRO A 26 5.93 15.80 4.15
C PRO A 26 7.31 15.56 3.51
N LEU A 27 7.64 16.28 2.44
CA LEU A 27 8.98 16.22 1.83
C LEU A 27 10.01 17.06 2.60
N GLU A 28 9.54 18.04 3.36
CA GLU A 28 10.42 18.97 4.06
C GLU A 28 11.10 18.27 5.24
N GLY A 29 12.43 18.17 5.18
CA GLY A 29 13.22 17.47 6.21
C GLY A 29 13.16 15.95 6.14
N ALA A 30 12.52 15.37 5.09
CA ALA A 30 12.44 13.92 4.94
C ALA A 30 13.83 13.30 4.73
N THR A 31 14.15 12.29 5.53
CA THR A 31 15.34 11.46 5.41
C THR A 31 14.98 10.13 4.73
N PRO A 32 15.96 9.37 4.21
CA PRO A 32 15.69 8.03 3.66
C PRO A 32 14.93 7.08 4.60
N ALA A 33 15.02 7.27 5.92
CA ALA A 33 14.27 6.47 6.90
C ALA A 33 12.75 6.76 6.85
N ASP A 34 12.35 7.95 6.44
CA ASP A 34 10.95 8.39 6.30
C ASP A 34 10.28 7.84 5.03
N PHE A 35 11.05 7.17 4.16
CA PHE A 35 10.53 6.47 2.98
C PHE A 35 10.07 5.04 3.32
N GLY A 36 10.32 4.58 4.56
CA GLY A 36 9.73 3.36 5.10
C GLY A 36 8.31 3.58 5.60
N LEU A 37 7.56 2.49 5.80
CA LEU A 37 6.24 2.57 6.42
C LEU A 37 6.38 2.65 7.94
N SER A 38 5.65 3.55 8.57
CA SER A 38 5.43 3.47 10.01
C SER A 38 4.70 2.17 10.37
N MET A 39 4.79 1.75 11.63
CA MET A 39 4.05 0.56 12.11
C MET A 39 2.53 0.69 11.94
N SER A 40 1.98 1.91 11.93
CA SER A 40 0.55 2.14 11.71
C SER A 40 0.17 1.94 10.24
N GLU A 41 0.99 2.46 9.33
CA GLU A 41 0.82 2.33 7.88
C GLU A 41 1.02 0.90 7.41
N ALA A 42 2.02 0.20 7.95
CA ALA A 42 2.26 -1.21 7.66
C ALA A 42 1.08 -2.09 8.08
N ARG A 43 0.45 -1.83 9.25
CA ARG A 43 -0.76 -2.55 9.68
C ARG A 43 -1.95 -2.26 8.78
N SER A 44 -2.15 -1.00 8.40
CA SER A 44 -3.21 -0.61 7.47
C SER A 44 -3.04 -1.33 6.13
N LEU A 45 -1.82 -1.34 5.60
CA LEU A 45 -1.50 -2.04 4.35
C LEU A 45 -1.77 -3.54 4.45
N LEU A 46 -1.34 -4.18 5.54
CA LEU A 46 -1.56 -5.61 5.76
C LEU A 46 -3.06 -5.94 5.80
N SER A 47 -3.86 -5.12 6.48
CA SER A 47 -5.31 -5.31 6.55
C SER A 47 -5.97 -5.19 5.18
N SER A 48 -5.59 -4.20 4.38
CA SER A 48 -6.08 -4.05 3.00
C SER A 48 -5.72 -5.27 2.14
N LEU A 49 -4.48 -5.76 2.26
CA LEU A 49 -4.03 -6.93 1.52
C LEU A 49 -4.83 -8.19 1.90
N GLN A 50 -5.02 -8.43 3.20
CA GLN A 50 -5.82 -9.55 3.70
C GLN A 50 -7.25 -9.52 3.18
N GLN A 51 -7.87 -8.34 3.12
CA GLN A 51 -9.21 -8.18 2.58
C GLN A 51 -9.28 -8.53 1.09
N VAL A 52 -8.32 -8.04 0.28
CA VAL A 52 -8.28 -8.34 -1.15
C VAL A 52 -8.06 -9.85 -1.39
N VAL A 53 -7.10 -10.46 -0.71
CA VAL A 53 -6.84 -11.91 -0.83
C VAL A 53 -8.06 -12.73 -0.42
N ALA A 54 -8.75 -12.35 0.66
CA ALA A 54 -9.97 -13.03 1.07
C ALA A 54 -11.09 -12.91 0.03
N GLN A 55 -11.26 -11.73 -0.57
CA GLN A 55 -12.24 -11.53 -1.66
C GLN A 55 -11.93 -12.37 -2.89
N ASP A 56 -10.65 -12.59 -3.21
CA ASP A 56 -10.25 -13.44 -4.32
C ASP A 56 -10.54 -14.91 -4.06
N GLN A 57 -10.27 -15.40 -2.85
CA GLN A 57 -10.57 -16.77 -2.47
C GLN A 57 -12.08 -17.07 -2.49
N ILE A 58 -12.93 -16.07 -2.27
CA ILE A 58 -14.39 -16.21 -2.38
C ILE A 58 -14.84 -16.24 -3.84
N ARG A 59 -14.09 -15.60 -4.75
CA ARG A 59 -14.45 -15.47 -6.17
C ARG A 59 -13.85 -16.54 -7.09
N ALA A 60 -12.86 -17.31 -6.60
CA ALA A 60 -12.24 -18.44 -7.30
C ALA A 60 -13.08 -19.72 -7.17
#